data_AF-A0A4Z2B8N9-F1
#
_entry.id   AF-A0A4Z2B8N9-F1
#
_cell.length_a   1.000
_cell.length_b   1.000
_cell.length_c   1.000
_cell.angle_alpha   90.00
_cell.angle_beta   90.00
_cell.angle_gamma   90.00
#
_symmetry.space_group_name_H-M   'P 1'
#
loop_
_entity.id
_entity.type
_entity.pdbx_description
1 polymer ?
#
loop_
_entity_poly.entity_id
_entity_poly.type
_entity_poly.pdbx_seq_one_letter_code
_entity_poly.pdbx_strand_id
1 'polypeptide(L)'
;MEEAPWRRLEKNGAEHVHAFIHSPEACRFCDVEQNLNGVPVVHSGLKDMTLLKTTQSGFEGFLKDRFTTLQETRERCFCTSVYSRWRYNQIRNVDFNAAWKCAKATIVEKFSGPYDRGEFSPSVQKTLYDSQVLILQRVEEIEIVMPNQHYFTIDMTKMGIVNKDEVLLPLDNPSGNITGTLRRRQLAKL
;
A
#
# COMPACT_ATOMS: atom_id res chain seq x y z
N MET A 1 3.47 -8.26 -17.70
CA MET A 1 4.07 -7.06 -18.32
C MET A 1 4.25 -6.00 -17.24
N GLU A 2 5.30 -5.20 -17.31
CA GLU A 2 5.57 -4.10 -16.37
C GLU A 2 5.82 -2.81 -17.15
N GLU A 3 5.31 -1.69 -16.65
CA GLU A 3 5.45 -0.37 -17.25
C GLU A 3 6.62 0.37 -16.60
N ALA A 4 7.58 0.84 -17.41
CA ALA A 4 8.61 1.75 -16.93
C ALA A 4 7.94 3.08 -16.51
N PRO A 5 8.17 3.58 -15.28
CA PRO A 5 7.44 4.72 -14.72
C PRO A 5 7.97 6.06 -15.24
N TRP A 6 7.88 6.27 -16.56
CA TRP A 6 8.18 7.54 -17.20
C TRP A 6 7.04 8.54 -16.96
N ARG A 7 7.36 9.70 -16.39
CA ARG A 7 6.45 10.84 -16.31
C ARG A 7 6.92 11.93 -17.25
N ARG A 8 6.00 12.54 -18.00
CA ARG A 8 6.33 13.71 -18.84
C ARG A 8 6.84 14.84 -17.96
N LEU A 9 7.89 15.54 -18.40
CA LEU A 9 8.38 16.71 -17.66
C LEU A 9 7.32 17.81 -17.69
N GLU A 10 7.05 18.42 -16.53
CA GLU A 10 6.09 19.52 -16.38
C GLU A 10 6.75 20.67 -15.62
N LYS A 11 6.49 21.91 -16.05
CA LYS A 11 6.89 23.13 -15.33
C LYS A 11 5.80 24.17 -15.46
N ASN A 12 5.32 24.70 -14.33
CA ASN A 12 4.26 25.72 -14.28
C ASN A 12 2.98 25.30 -15.06
N GLY A 13 2.60 24.02 -15.00
CA GLY A 13 1.44 23.48 -15.73
C GLY A 13 1.66 23.23 -17.23
N ALA A 14 2.84 23.54 -17.78
CA ALA A 14 3.19 23.23 -19.16
C ALA A 14 3.98 21.92 -19.25
N GLU A 15 3.45 20.98 -20.03
CA GLU A 15 4.11 19.70 -20.32
C GLU A 15 5.12 19.81 -21.46
N HIS A 16 6.28 19.17 -21.31
CA HIS A 16 7.29 19.11 -22.35
C HIS A 16 6.85 18.16 -23.48
N VAL A 17 6.96 18.60 -24.73
CA VAL A 17 6.47 17.87 -25.91
C VAL A 17 7.11 16.49 -26.13
N HIS A 18 8.36 16.31 -25.72
CA HIS A 18 9.12 15.06 -25.97
C HIS A 18 10.12 14.68 -24.87
N ALA A 19 10.03 15.25 -23.66
CA ALA A 19 10.97 14.95 -22.58
C ALA A 19 10.25 14.36 -21.37
N PHE A 20 10.90 13.38 -20.75
CA PHE A 20 10.36 12.55 -19.68
C PHE A 20 11.40 12.37 -18.57
N ILE A 21 10.93 12.17 -17.34
CA ILE A 21 11.73 11.82 -16.18
C ILE A 21 11.31 10.45 -15.65
N HIS A 22 12.28 9.65 -15.24
CA HIS A 22 12.00 8.38 -14.58
C HIS A 22 11.56 8.66 -13.14
N SER A 23 10.31 8.35 -12.80
CA SER A 23 9.65 8.78 -11.55
C SER A 23 8.88 7.62 -10.89
N PRO A 24 9.58 6.71 -10.18
CA PRO A 24 8.99 5.49 -9.62
C PRO A 24 8.18 5.77 -8.35
N GLU A 25 7.08 6.51 -8.45
CA GLU A 25 6.14 6.68 -7.33
C GLU A 25 5.40 5.37 -7.01
N ALA A 26 5.12 4.59 -8.05
CA ALA A 26 4.58 3.23 -8.01
C ALA A 26 4.85 2.59 -9.39
N CYS A 27 5.26 1.34 -9.43
CA CYS A 27 5.42 0.59 -10.67
C CYS A 27 4.10 -0.08 -11.04
N ARG A 28 3.60 0.18 -12.25
CA ARG A 28 2.39 -0.48 -12.78
C ARG A 28 2.77 -1.79 -13.45
N PHE A 29 1.99 -2.83 -13.19
CA PHE A 29 2.13 -4.12 -13.88
C PHE A 29 0.77 -4.72 -14.21
N CYS A 30 0.78 -5.71 -15.11
CA CYS A 30 -0.38 -6.53 -15.40
C CYS A 30 0.03 -7.96 -15.77
N ASP A 31 -0.92 -8.88 -15.60
CA ASP A 31 -0.78 -10.29 -15.94
C ASP A 31 -2.07 -10.74 -16.63
N VAL A 32 -1.93 -11.49 -17.73
CA VAL A 32 -3.07 -11.92 -18.56
C VAL A 32 -2.91 -13.40 -18.86
N GLU A 33 -3.90 -14.18 -18.48
CA GLU A 33 -3.94 -15.62 -18.71
C GLU A 33 -5.18 -15.97 -19.54
N GLN A 34 -5.00 -16.82 -20.55
CA GLN A 34 -6.12 -17.27 -21.39
C GLN A 34 -5.96 -18.74 -21.74
N ASN A 35 -6.93 -19.56 -21.33
CA ASN A 35 -7.06 -20.93 -21.81
C ASN A 35 -7.47 -20.96 -23.29
N LEU A 36 -7.12 -22.04 -24.00
CA LEU A 36 -7.57 -22.24 -25.39
C LEU A 36 -9.10 -22.11 -25.47
N ASN A 37 -9.58 -21.21 -26.32
CA ASN A 37 -11.01 -20.87 -26.50
C ASN A 37 -11.72 -20.29 -25.26
N GLY A 38 -11.00 -19.93 -24.19
CA GLY A 38 -11.54 -19.31 -22.99
C GLY A 38 -11.60 -17.78 -23.07
N VAL A 39 -12.30 -17.15 -22.12
CA VAL A 39 -12.24 -15.70 -21.89
C VAL A 39 -10.95 -15.39 -21.13
N PRO A 40 -10.16 -14.37 -21.52
CA PRO A 40 -8.93 -14.04 -20.82
C PRO A 40 -9.23 -13.48 -19.41
N VAL A 41 -8.41 -13.89 -18.45
CA VAL A 41 -8.38 -13.37 -17.09
C VAL A 41 -7.31 -12.29 -17.04
N VAL A 42 -7.70 -11.07 -16.67
CA VAL A 42 -6.81 -9.92 -16.61
C VAL A 42 -6.60 -9.51 -15.16
N HIS A 43 -5.34 -9.44 -14.76
CA HIS A 43 -4.90 -8.82 -13.53
C HIS A 43 -4.17 -7.51 -13.84
N SER A 44 -4.43 -6.48 -13.06
CA SER A 44 -3.58 -5.29 -12.98
C SER A 44 -3.05 -5.16 -11.57
N GLY A 45 -1.98 -4.39 -11.41
CA GLY A 45 -1.42 -4.16 -10.09
C GLY A 45 -0.50 -2.96 -10.02
N LEU A 46 -0.09 -2.68 -8.79
CA LEU A 46 0.97 -1.75 -8.44
C LEU A 46 1.93 -2.41 -7.46
N LYS A 47 3.21 -2.07 -7.58
CA LYS A 47 4.28 -2.50 -6.68
C LYS A 47 5.27 -1.35 -6.49
N ASP A 48 6.22 -1.52 -5.58
CA ASP A 48 7.30 -0.55 -5.31
C ASP A 48 6.77 0.85 -4.94
N MET A 49 5.57 0.91 -4.33
CA MET A 49 4.97 2.16 -3.85
C MET A 49 5.28 2.34 -2.37
N THR A 50 6.36 3.04 -2.07
CA THR A 50 6.79 3.29 -0.68
C THR A 50 6.04 4.48 -0.09
N LEU A 51 5.33 4.24 1.01
CA LEU A 51 4.59 5.24 1.77
C LEU A 51 5.09 5.26 3.22
N LEU A 52 5.24 6.47 3.77
CA LEU A 52 5.60 6.68 5.17
C LEU A 52 4.68 7.75 5.77
N LYS A 53 4.16 7.48 6.97
CA LYS A 53 3.60 8.50 7.85
C LYS A 53 4.26 8.43 9.22
N THR A 54 4.51 9.58 9.81
CA THR A 54 5.30 9.73 11.05
C THR A 54 4.47 9.56 12.32
N THR A 55 3.14 9.62 12.22
CA THR A 55 2.20 9.53 13.33
C THR A 55 0.87 8.91 12.84
N GLN A 56 -0.20 9.00 13.65
CA GLN A 56 -1.53 8.46 13.34
C GLN A 56 -1.48 6.95 13.03
N SER A 57 -0.57 6.23 13.70
CA SER A 57 -0.50 4.77 13.71
C SER A 57 -0.20 4.30 15.11
N GLY A 58 -0.96 3.31 15.58
CA GLY A 58 -0.72 2.63 16.84
C GLY A 58 -0.67 1.11 16.65
N PHE A 59 -0.29 0.42 17.71
CA PHE A 59 -0.40 -1.02 17.86
C PHE A 59 -0.43 -1.38 19.35
N GLU A 60 -1.62 -1.71 19.83
CA GLU A 60 -1.92 -2.05 21.22
C GLU A 60 -2.98 -3.17 21.27
N GLY A 61 -3.17 -3.79 22.44
CA GLY A 61 -4.16 -4.84 22.65
C GLY A 61 -3.79 -6.20 22.02
N PHE A 62 -2.52 -6.41 21.67
CA PHE A 62 -2.05 -7.69 21.14
C PHE A 62 -1.83 -8.74 22.24
N LEU A 63 -1.86 -10.02 21.85
CA LEU A 63 -1.57 -11.13 22.74
C LEU A 63 -0.12 -11.02 23.27
N LYS A 64 0.05 -11.14 24.59
CA LYS A 64 1.36 -11.15 25.24
C LYS A 64 1.63 -12.54 25.80
N ASP A 65 2.77 -13.10 25.43
CA ASP A 65 3.29 -14.37 25.92
C ASP A 65 4.67 -14.19 26.57
N ARG A 66 5.31 -15.30 26.95
CA ARG A 66 6.65 -15.29 27.56
C ARG A 66 7.78 -14.74 26.68
N PHE A 67 7.55 -14.55 25.38
CA PHE A 67 8.55 -14.04 24.43
C PHE A 67 8.22 -12.62 23.95
N THR A 68 7.11 -12.04 24.39
CA THR A 68 6.66 -10.73 23.96
C THR A 68 7.42 -9.62 24.69
N THR A 69 8.39 -9.01 24.02
CA THR A 69 9.14 -7.83 24.53
C THR A 69 8.61 -6.51 23.98
N LEU A 70 7.82 -6.56 22.90
CA LEU A 70 7.25 -5.40 22.23
C LEU A 70 6.35 -4.63 23.19
N GLN A 71 6.63 -3.34 23.35
CA GLN A 71 5.75 -2.43 24.10
C GLN A 71 4.58 -2.00 23.22
N GLU A 72 3.41 -1.88 23.84
CA GLU A 72 2.26 -1.27 23.18
C GLU A 72 2.55 0.20 22.89
N THR A 73 2.06 0.68 21.75
CA THR A 73 2.19 2.09 21.40
C THR A 73 0.93 2.63 20.76
N ARG A 74 0.59 3.88 21.09
CA ARG A 74 -0.47 4.64 20.45
C ARG A 74 0.05 5.54 19.33
N GLU A 75 1.37 5.69 19.25
CA GLU A 75 2.02 6.51 18.24
C GLU A 75 3.30 5.83 17.76
N ARG A 76 3.41 5.67 16.44
CA ARG A 76 4.63 5.21 15.78
C ARG A 76 4.64 5.64 14.32
N CYS A 77 5.83 5.60 13.73
CA CYS A 77 5.95 5.60 12.28
C CYS A 77 5.29 4.34 11.68
N PHE A 78 4.65 4.52 10.52
CA PHE A 78 4.21 3.44 9.66
C PHE A 78 4.82 3.64 8.27
N CYS A 79 5.76 2.79 7.90
CA CYS A 79 6.38 2.76 6.58
C CYS A 79 6.08 1.42 5.90
N THR A 80 5.69 1.46 4.62
CA THR A 80 5.36 0.26 3.85
C THR A 80 5.71 0.44 2.39
N SER A 81 6.13 -0.65 1.74
CA SER A 81 6.22 -0.71 0.27
C SER A 81 5.06 -1.56 -0.24
N VAL A 82 4.04 -0.89 -0.77
CA VAL A 82 2.78 -1.55 -1.10
C VAL A 82 2.93 -2.38 -2.37
N TYR A 83 2.49 -3.63 -2.29
CA TYR A 83 2.14 -4.44 -3.44
C TYR A 83 0.62 -4.66 -3.46
N SER A 84 0.02 -4.53 -4.64
CA SER A 84 -1.39 -4.84 -4.84
C SER A 84 -1.62 -5.40 -6.24
N ARG A 85 -2.45 -6.43 -6.31
CA ARG A 85 -2.89 -7.08 -7.55
C ARG A 85 -4.39 -7.29 -7.50
N TRP A 86 -5.11 -6.98 -8.55
CA TRP A 86 -6.55 -7.19 -8.64
C TRP A 86 -6.95 -7.85 -9.93
N ARG A 87 -8.04 -8.62 -9.85
CA ARG A 87 -8.69 -9.28 -10.96
C ARG A 87 -9.92 -8.50 -11.40
N TYR A 88 -10.01 -8.17 -12.68
CA TYR A 88 -11.20 -7.52 -13.22
C TYR A 88 -12.37 -8.51 -13.31
N ASN A 89 -13.59 -8.02 -13.07
CA ASN A 89 -14.83 -8.78 -13.24
C ASN A 89 -15.29 -8.85 -14.71
N GLN A 90 -14.84 -7.91 -15.55
CA GLN A 90 -15.06 -7.86 -16.98
C GLN A 90 -13.87 -7.18 -17.65
N ILE A 91 -13.64 -7.49 -18.93
CA ILE A 91 -12.50 -6.96 -19.70
C ILE A 91 -12.95 -5.99 -20.80
N ARG A 92 -14.23 -5.98 -21.15
CA ARG A 92 -14.79 -5.11 -22.18
C ARG A 92 -15.14 -3.76 -21.56
N ASN A 93 -14.86 -2.67 -22.28
CA ASN A 93 -15.17 -1.30 -21.88
C ASN A 93 -14.57 -0.89 -20.53
N VAL A 94 -13.40 -1.44 -20.18
CA VAL A 94 -12.64 -1.04 -18.99
C VAL A 94 -11.59 -0.02 -19.38
N ASP A 95 -11.64 1.16 -18.76
CA ASP A 95 -10.50 2.08 -18.76
C ASP A 95 -9.48 1.59 -17.72
N PHE A 96 -8.50 0.81 -18.18
CA PHE A 96 -7.46 0.26 -17.32
C PHE A 96 -6.58 1.33 -16.68
N ASN A 97 -6.43 2.50 -17.31
CA ASN A 97 -5.65 3.61 -16.78
C ASN A 97 -6.39 4.29 -15.63
N ALA A 98 -7.67 4.60 -15.83
CA ALA A 98 -8.52 5.16 -14.77
C ALA A 98 -8.67 4.19 -13.60
N ALA A 99 -8.86 2.89 -13.87
CA ALA A 99 -8.95 1.86 -12.83
C ALA A 99 -7.68 1.78 -11.99
N TRP A 100 -6.49 1.79 -12.63
CA TRP A 100 -5.21 1.78 -11.93
C TRP A 100 -4.99 3.05 -11.10
N LYS A 101 -5.25 4.24 -11.66
CA LYS A 101 -5.17 5.51 -10.94
C LYS A 101 -6.09 5.54 -9.72
N CYS A 102 -7.30 5.02 -9.89
CA CYS A 102 -8.28 4.93 -8.81
C CYS A 102 -7.79 4.00 -7.68
N ALA A 103 -7.29 2.81 -8.01
CA ALA A 103 -6.74 1.90 -7.01
C ALA A 103 -5.55 2.53 -6.25
N LYS A 104 -4.58 3.13 -6.97
CA LYS A 104 -3.45 3.86 -6.37
C LYS A 104 -3.94 4.95 -5.42
N ALA A 105 -4.85 5.80 -5.89
CA ALA A 105 -5.40 6.90 -5.10
C ALA A 105 -6.12 6.40 -3.83
N THR A 106 -6.92 5.34 -3.94
CA THR A 106 -7.64 4.76 -2.79
C THR A 106 -6.68 4.22 -1.73
N ILE A 107 -5.60 3.53 -2.13
CA ILE A 107 -4.60 3.04 -1.17
C ILE A 107 -3.90 4.21 -0.47
N VAL A 108 -3.46 5.22 -1.22
CA VAL A 108 -2.81 6.41 -0.67
C VAL A 108 -3.75 7.13 0.31
N GLU A 109 -5.01 7.35 -0.09
CA GLU A 109 -6.01 8.01 0.74
C GLU A 109 -6.29 7.24 2.04
N LYS A 110 -6.43 5.91 1.98
CA LYS A 110 -6.66 5.08 3.18
C LYS A 110 -5.42 4.96 4.07
N PHE A 111 -4.23 5.12 3.51
CA PHE A 111 -2.99 5.17 4.28
C PHE A 111 -2.84 6.53 5.00
N SER A 112 -3.04 7.64 4.29
CA SER A 112 -2.76 8.99 4.77
C SER A 112 -3.90 9.59 5.58
N GLY A 113 -5.15 9.35 5.18
CA GLY A 113 -6.30 10.13 5.64
C GLY A 113 -6.33 11.56 5.07
N PRO A 114 -7.19 12.44 5.63
CA PRO A 114 -7.26 13.85 5.27
C PRO A 114 -5.92 14.57 5.43
N TYR A 115 -5.58 15.47 4.50
CA TYR A 115 -4.24 16.07 4.42
C TYR A 115 -3.93 17.03 5.58
N ASP A 116 -4.96 17.58 6.20
CA ASP A 116 -4.89 18.53 7.32
C ASP A 116 -4.66 17.87 8.69
N ARG A 117 -5.10 16.61 8.87
CA ARG A 117 -5.14 15.95 10.18
C ARG A 117 -4.76 14.46 10.21
N GLY A 118 -4.64 13.85 9.05
CA GLY A 118 -4.46 12.41 8.89
C GLY A 118 -5.63 11.57 9.41
N GLU A 119 -5.46 10.25 9.38
CA GLU A 119 -6.41 9.28 9.94
C GLU A 119 -5.65 8.23 10.75
N PHE A 120 -6.11 8.01 12.00
CA PHE A 120 -5.50 7.05 12.91
C PHE A 120 -5.72 5.62 12.41
N SER A 121 -4.64 4.84 12.31
CA SER A 121 -4.67 3.41 11.98
C SER A 121 -4.31 2.58 13.22
N PRO A 122 -5.24 1.77 13.77
CA PRO A 122 -4.95 0.90 14.90
C PRO A 122 -4.14 -0.35 14.52
N SER A 123 -4.10 -0.70 13.23
CA SER A 123 -3.35 -1.85 12.72
C SER A 123 -3.17 -1.77 11.20
N VAL A 124 -2.08 -2.36 10.71
CA VAL A 124 -1.83 -2.48 9.26
C VAL A 124 -2.95 -3.29 8.59
N GLN A 125 -3.43 -4.34 9.27
CA GLN A 125 -4.54 -5.18 8.83
C GLN A 125 -5.81 -4.37 8.55
N LYS A 126 -6.13 -3.39 9.40
CA LYS A 126 -7.31 -2.53 9.23
C LYS A 126 -7.16 -1.63 8.01
N THR A 127 -6.03 -0.93 7.87
CA THR A 127 -5.74 -0.09 6.69
C THR A 127 -5.75 -0.90 5.39
N LEU A 128 -5.18 -2.11 5.42
CA LEU A 128 -5.19 -3.04 4.30
C LEU A 128 -6.63 -3.41 3.91
N TYR A 129 -7.43 -3.87 4.87
CA TYR A 129 -8.81 -4.29 4.65
C TYR A 129 -9.69 -3.14 4.13
N ASP A 130 -9.59 -1.95 4.72
CA ASP A 130 -10.40 -0.80 4.31
C ASP A 130 -10.07 -0.35 2.89
N SER A 131 -8.78 -0.40 2.50
CA SER A 131 -8.35 -0.16 1.12
C SER A 131 -8.98 -1.18 0.17
N GLN A 132 -8.95 -2.46 0.54
CA GLN A 132 -9.53 -3.54 -0.27
C GLN A 132 -11.04 -3.38 -0.45
N VAL A 133 -11.79 -3.09 0.62
CA VAL A 133 -13.25 -2.93 0.55
C VAL A 133 -13.65 -1.84 -0.44
N LEU A 134 -12.93 -0.71 -0.46
CA LEU A 134 -13.20 0.38 -1.38
C LEU A 134 -12.83 0.03 -2.84
N ILE A 135 -11.69 -0.62 -3.05
CA ILE A 135 -11.26 -1.02 -4.41
C ILE A 135 -12.16 -2.13 -4.96
N LEU A 136 -12.57 -3.07 -4.12
CA LEU A 136 -13.40 -4.22 -4.49
C LEU A 136 -14.73 -3.78 -5.12
N GLN A 137 -15.22 -2.56 -4.86
CA GLN A 137 -16.39 -1.98 -5.54
C GLN A 137 -16.25 -1.88 -7.07
N ARG A 138 -15.03 -1.99 -7.61
CA ARG A 138 -14.72 -1.88 -9.05
C ARG A 138 -14.08 -3.12 -9.65
N VAL A 139 -13.69 -4.10 -8.83
CA VAL A 139 -12.96 -5.32 -9.24
C VAL A 139 -13.62 -6.58 -8.68
N GLU A 140 -13.22 -7.76 -9.15
CA GLU A 140 -13.75 -9.03 -8.63
C GLU A 140 -13.02 -9.50 -7.37
N GLU A 141 -11.70 -9.31 -7.36
CA GLU A 141 -10.77 -9.77 -6.34
C GLU A 141 -9.62 -8.77 -6.22
N ILE A 142 -9.11 -8.57 -5.00
CA ILE A 142 -8.00 -7.67 -4.68
C ILE A 142 -7.10 -8.34 -3.64
N GLU A 143 -5.83 -8.49 -3.98
CA GLU A 143 -4.74 -8.85 -3.09
C GLU A 143 -3.96 -7.57 -2.73
N ILE A 144 -3.61 -7.43 -1.45
CA ILE A 144 -2.71 -6.40 -0.96
C ILE A 144 -1.67 -7.04 -0.03
N VAL A 145 -0.43 -6.58 -0.16
CA VAL A 145 0.68 -6.88 0.75
C VAL A 145 1.27 -5.55 1.22
N MET A 146 1.38 -5.40 2.54
CA MET A 146 1.94 -4.23 3.21
C MET A 146 2.99 -4.69 4.22
N PRO A 147 4.28 -4.76 3.82
CA PRO A 147 5.37 -4.92 4.76
C PRO A 147 5.40 -3.74 5.73
N ASN A 148 5.64 -3.98 7.00
CA ASN A 148 5.87 -2.94 7.99
C ASN A 148 7.38 -2.72 8.13
N GLN A 149 7.90 -1.74 7.40
CA GLN A 149 9.30 -1.34 7.44
C GLN A 149 9.55 -0.49 8.68
N HIS A 150 10.47 -0.93 9.53
CA HIS A 150 10.58 -0.39 10.88
C HIS A 150 11.43 0.87 10.96
N TYR A 151 10.93 1.84 11.72
CA TYR A 151 11.65 3.01 12.20
C TYR A 151 11.53 3.00 13.73
N PHE A 152 12.62 2.64 14.41
CA PHE A 152 12.63 2.56 15.87
C PHE A 152 13.33 3.77 16.48
N THR A 153 12.80 4.31 17.57
CA THR A 153 13.48 5.36 18.34
C THR A 153 14.81 4.84 18.88
N ILE A 154 15.89 5.58 18.63
CA ILE A 154 17.21 5.23 19.13
C ILE A 154 17.25 5.49 20.64
N ASP A 155 17.51 4.45 21.42
CA ASP A 155 17.77 4.58 22.85
C ASP A 155 19.14 5.22 23.10
N MET A 156 19.13 6.47 23.58
CA MET A 156 20.31 7.25 23.89
C MET A 156 20.60 7.34 25.40
N THR A 157 19.86 6.60 26.24
CA THR A 157 19.98 6.68 27.71
C THR A 157 21.37 6.30 28.22
N LYS A 158 22.07 5.40 27.53
CA LYS A 158 23.48 5.05 27.82
C LYS A 158 24.46 6.22 27.67
N MET A 159 24.07 7.25 26.91
CA MET A 159 24.83 8.50 26.73
C MET A 159 24.32 9.62 27.66
N GLY A 160 23.31 9.36 28.50
CA GLY A 160 22.67 10.37 29.34
C GLY A 160 21.75 11.34 28.57
N ILE A 161 21.34 10.98 27.35
CA ILE A 161 20.51 11.82 26.48
C ILE A 161 19.11 11.21 26.37
N VAL A 162 18.08 12.06 26.48
CA VAL A 162 16.67 11.66 26.25
C VAL A 162 16.31 11.95 24.80
N ASN A 163 16.01 10.91 24.03
CA ASN A 163 15.48 11.02 22.66
C ASN A 163 13.94 11.02 22.71
N LYS A 164 13.32 12.14 22.30
CA LYS A 164 11.86 12.31 22.31
C LYS A 164 11.23 11.88 20.98
N ASP A 165 11.57 10.69 20.51
CA ASP A 165 11.14 10.14 19.22
C ASP A 165 11.55 11.01 18.01
N GLU A 166 12.62 11.79 18.14
CA GLU A 166 13.14 12.69 17.10
C GLU A 166 14.18 12.00 16.21
N VAL A 167 14.95 11.08 16.78
CA VAL A 167 15.98 10.31 16.06
C VAL A 167 15.55 8.85 15.96
N LEU A 168 15.28 8.42 14.73
CA LEU A 168 14.78 7.08 14.39
C LEU A 168 15.83 6.31 13.60
N LEU A 169 15.95 5.01 13.88
CA LEU A 169 16.74 4.06 13.10
C LEU A 169 15.85 3.39 12.05
N PRO A 170 16.04 3.67 10.75
CA PRO A 170 15.46 2.85 9.69
C PRO A 170 16.13 1.47 9.70
N LEU A 171 15.32 0.42 9.71
CA LEU A 171 15.81 -0.96 9.70
C LEU A 171 15.40 -1.65 8.40
N ASP A 172 16.39 -2.08 7.61
CA ASP A 172 16.15 -2.79 6.36
C ASP A 172 15.49 -4.16 6.60
N ASN A 173 15.95 -4.88 7.63
CA ASN A 173 15.48 -6.22 7.99
C ASN A 173 15.60 -6.47 9.50
N PRO A 174 14.72 -7.29 10.10
CA PRO A 174 13.53 -7.90 9.51
C PRO A 174 12.40 -6.87 9.34
N SER A 175 11.41 -7.19 8.51
CA SER A 175 10.16 -6.43 8.39
C SER A 175 8.96 -7.32 8.68
N GLY A 176 7.98 -6.83 9.43
CA GLY A 176 6.68 -7.50 9.50
C GLY A 176 6.04 -7.58 8.11
N ASN A 177 5.29 -8.63 7.80
CA ASN A 177 4.62 -8.76 6.51
C ASN A 177 3.13 -9.06 6.69
N ILE A 178 2.26 -8.14 6.24
CA ILE A 178 0.82 -8.26 6.37
C ILE A 178 0.23 -8.42 4.98
N THR A 179 -0.54 -9.48 4.78
CA THR A 179 -1.12 -9.85 3.48
C THR A 179 -2.61 -10.13 3.62
N GLY A 180 -3.38 -9.87 2.58
CA GLY A 180 -4.77 -10.30 2.53
C GLY A 180 -5.31 -10.30 1.11
N THR A 181 -6.29 -11.16 0.85
CA THR A 181 -7.03 -11.20 -0.41
C THR A 181 -8.52 -11.16 -0.12
N LEU A 182 -9.23 -10.19 -0.70
CA LEU A 182 -10.69 -10.14 -0.67
C LEU A 182 -11.25 -10.42 -2.06
N ARG A 183 -12.33 -11.20 -2.08
CA ARG A 183 -13.11 -11.47 -3.28
C ARG A 183 -14.58 -11.16 -3.04
N ARG A 184 -15.28 -10.74 -4.09
CA ARG A 184 -16.74 -10.63 -4.04
C ARG A 184 -17.37 -12.00 -3.78
N ARG A 185 -18.40 -12.01 -2.94
CA ARG A 185 -19.19 -13.21 -2.68
C ARG A 185 -19.76 -13.74 -3.99
N GLN A 186 -19.47 -15.00 -4.29
CA GLN A 186 -20.15 -15.69 -5.39
C GLN A 186 -21.57 -16.05 -4.94
N LEU A 187 -22.57 -15.66 -5.72
CA LEU A 187 -23.90 -16.23 -5.58
C LEU A 187 -23.81 -17.69 -6.04
N ALA A 188 -24.25 -18.62 -5.20
CA ALA A 188 -24.33 -20.03 -5.57
C ALA A 188 -25.20 -20.14 -6.83
N LYS A 189 -24.72 -20.84 -7.85
CA LYS A 189 -25.55 -21.29 -8.96
C LYS A 189 -26.42 -22.43 -8.41
N LEU A 190 -27.63 -22.10 -7.94
CA LEU A 190 -28.71 -23.06 -7.75
C LEU A 190 -29.32 -23.39 -9.11
#